data_AF-A0A261CUM2-F1
#
_entry.id   AF-A0A261CUM2-F1
#
_cell.length_a   1.000
_cell.length_b   1.000
_cell.length_c   1.000
_cell.angle_alpha   90.00
_cell.angle_beta   90.00
_cell.angle_gamma   90.00
#
_symmetry.space_group_name_H-M   'P 1'
#
loop_
_entity.id
_entity.type
_entity.pdbx_description
1 polymer ?
#
loop_
_entity_poly.entity_id
_entity_poly.type
_entity_poly.pdbx_seq_one_letter_code
_entity_poly.pdbx_strand_id
1 'polypeptide(L)'
;MTKRTAPEDTERAVIALATRALRDLGIEVEAVDDPEYGDVFLLGPDGERYFLQNLVAACRTLPESGWSAHIGTHFARHLEGRSAPDAEELSEPDLLTEVRTRLQPVEVGADPQLSMTYARRFSDDLVTHLCRDLPTTVETLTDSSLQGRDLDLLYQAGQRNTDAEPYATQQIPIDGTPGITALVGDSFFIATKALNMRRIIATELGEAEHGVVFSVPHRHLLMVHPVTNLKSTLAVKEMVGYTLGQVAEAPGGNISPHTYFWYGDQVQQITRIDPDENSMVIESQGMFGDALALFS
;
A
#
# COMPACT_ATOMS: atom_id res chain seq x y z
N MET A 1 18.69 -31.60 3.61
CA MET A 1 18.90 -30.91 4.90
C MET A 1 20.31 -30.34 4.90
N THR A 2 20.43 -29.10 4.46
CA THR A 2 21.71 -28.37 4.41
C THR A 2 21.91 -27.73 5.77
N LYS A 3 23.04 -28.03 6.43
CA LYS A 3 23.36 -27.53 7.77
C LYS A 3 23.50 -26.00 7.70
N ARG A 4 22.70 -25.25 8.47
CA ARG A 4 22.73 -23.79 8.48
C ARG A 4 24.11 -23.29 8.93
N THR A 5 24.63 -22.29 8.22
CA THR A 5 25.85 -21.56 8.58
C THR A 5 25.62 -20.79 9.89
N ALA A 6 26.67 -20.49 10.65
CA ALA A 6 26.53 -19.71 11.88
C ALA A 6 25.91 -18.33 11.59
N PRO A 7 25.07 -17.78 12.50
CA PRO A 7 24.42 -16.51 12.28
C PRO A 7 25.43 -15.37 12.10
N GLU A 8 25.15 -14.48 11.13
CA GLU A 8 25.97 -13.29 10.85
C GLU A 8 26.06 -12.37 12.08
N ASP A 9 27.07 -11.50 12.15
CA ASP A 9 27.27 -10.59 13.30
C ASP A 9 26.04 -9.68 13.53
N THR A 10 25.43 -9.20 12.44
CA THR A 10 24.18 -8.41 12.49
C THR A 10 23.01 -9.21 13.09
N GLU A 11 22.85 -10.47 12.69
CA GLU A 11 21.76 -11.32 13.19
C GLU A 11 21.90 -11.57 14.69
N ARG A 12 23.12 -11.86 15.17
CA ARG A 12 23.41 -12.00 16.61
C ARG A 12 23.12 -10.72 17.38
N ALA A 13 23.51 -9.57 16.85
CA ALA A 13 23.24 -8.28 17.48
C ALA A 13 21.74 -7.98 17.54
N VAL A 14 21.00 -8.25 16.47
CA VAL A 14 19.54 -8.07 16.41
C VAL A 14 18.84 -8.98 17.41
N ILE A 15 19.22 -10.27 17.51
CA ILE A 15 18.67 -11.20 18.51
C ILE A 15 18.85 -10.65 19.93
N ALA A 16 20.07 -10.18 20.27
CA ALA A 16 20.37 -9.66 21.60
C ALA A 16 19.58 -8.37 21.91
N LEU A 17 19.52 -7.44 20.96
CA LEU A 17 18.77 -6.18 21.11
C LEU A 17 17.26 -6.42 21.18
N ALA A 18 16.73 -7.33 20.37
CA ALA A 18 15.31 -7.70 20.36
C ALA A 18 14.89 -8.38 21.67
N THR A 19 15.72 -9.31 22.18
CA THR A 19 15.49 -9.95 23.48
C THR A 19 15.45 -8.91 24.60
N ARG A 20 16.37 -7.95 24.59
CA ARG A 20 16.38 -6.86 25.57
C ARG A 20 15.15 -5.96 25.44
N ALA A 21 14.79 -5.57 24.22
CA ALA A 21 13.64 -4.69 23.99
C ALA A 21 12.32 -5.32 24.49
N LEU A 22 12.10 -6.61 24.21
CA LEU A 22 10.92 -7.33 24.72
C LEU A 22 10.93 -7.47 26.25
N ARG A 23 12.10 -7.73 26.84
CA ARG A 23 12.24 -7.74 28.31
C ARG A 23 11.95 -6.37 28.94
N ASP A 24 12.44 -5.29 28.34
CA ASP A 24 12.16 -3.92 28.81
C ASP A 24 10.66 -3.59 28.72
N LEU A 25 9.91 -4.27 27.84
CA LEU A 25 8.45 -4.23 27.72
C LEU A 25 7.73 -5.26 28.61
N GLY A 26 8.45 -6.00 29.47
CA GLY A 26 7.89 -6.97 30.41
C GLY A 26 7.63 -8.36 29.83
N ILE A 27 8.16 -8.68 28.65
CA ILE A 27 7.97 -9.96 27.97
C ILE A 27 9.29 -10.73 27.97
N GLU A 28 9.35 -11.83 28.71
CA GLU A 28 10.49 -12.74 28.65
C GLU A 28 10.34 -13.65 27.42
N VAL A 29 11.39 -13.73 26.61
CA VAL A 29 11.41 -14.49 25.37
C VAL A 29 12.64 -15.37 25.27
N GLU A 30 12.52 -16.47 24.55
CA GLU A 30 13.63 -17.39 24.26
C GLU A 30 13.94 -17.42 22.76
N ALA A 31 15.22 -17.38 22.40
CA ALA A 31 15.63 -17.53 21.01
C ALA A 31 15.53 -19.00 20.58
N VAL A 32 14.76 -19.27 19.54
CA VAL A 32 14.58 -20.59 18.96
C VAL A 32 15.24 -20.62 17.58
N ASP A 33 16.13 -21.60 17.40
CA ASP A 33 16.71 -21.96 16.10
C ASP A 33 15.88 -23.10 15.52
N ASP A 34 15.01 -22.80 14.56
CA ASP A 34 14.17 -23.80 13.91
C ASP A 34 14.77 -24.23 12.55
N PRO A 35 15.38 -25.43 12.48
CA PRO A 35 16.00 -25.92 11.25
C PRO A 35 15.00 -26.30 10.15
N GLU A 36 13.69 -26.35 10.44
CA GLU A 36 12.63 -26.62 9.45
C GLU A 36 12.22 -25.36 8.69
N TYR A 37 12.24 -24.19 9.34
CA TYR A 37 11.88 -22.90 8.74
C TYR A 37 13.07 -22.04 8.32
N GLY A 38 14.29 -22.38 8.76
CA GLY A 38 15.53 -21.75 8.29
C GLY A 38 15.93 -20.46 9.03
N ASP A 39 15.10 -19.92 9.92
CA ASP A 39 15.29 -18.62 10.57
C ASP A 39 15.27 -18.69 12.10
N VAL A 40 16.04 -17.80 12.76
CA VAL A 40 15.94 -17.58 14.22
C VAL A 40 14.74 -16.68 14.53
N PHE A 41 13.91 -17.08 15.47
CA PHE A 41 12.83 -16.26 16.03
C PHE A 41 12.89 -16.22 17.55
N LEU A 42 12.21 -15.25 18.17
CA LEU A 42 12.00 -15.23 19.62
C LEU A 42 10.62 -15.80 19.93
N LEU A 43 10.54 -16.67 20.93
CA LEU A 43 9.30 -17.29 21.40
C LEU A 43 8.86 -16.63 22.72
N GLY A 44 7.66 -16.06 22.73
CA GLY A 44 7.00 -15.52 23.91
C GLY A 44 6.35 -16.58 24.80
N PRO A 45 5.99 -16.23 26.04
CA PRO A 45 5.41 -17.17 27.02
C PRO A 45 3.98 -17.61 26.66
N ASP A 46 3.30 -16.85 25.81
CA ASP A 46 2.00 -17.13 25.21
C ASP A 46 2.10 -18.01 23.95
N GLY A 47 3.31 -18.40 23.56
CA GLY A 47 3.57 -19.13 22.32
C GLY A 47 3.73 -18.25 21.09
N GLU A 48 3.73 -16.92 21.25
CA GLU A 48 3.90 -15.97 20.16
C GLU A 48 5.29 -16.05 19.55
N ARG A 49 5.37 -15.98 18.21
CA ARG A 49 6.63 -16.06 17.47
C ARG A 49 7.00 -14.71 16.87
N TYR A 50 8.07 -14.11 17.37
CA TYR A 50 8.62 -12.87 16.85
C TYR A 50 9.72 -13.16 15.82
N PHE A 51 9.36 -13.12 14.54
CA PHE A 51 10.32 -13.28 13.45
C PHE A 51 11.17 -12.01 13.27
N LEU A 52 12.49 -12.20 13.16
CA LEU A 52 13.44 -11.08 13.18
C LEU A 52 13.94 -10.65 11.80
N GLN A 53 13.51 -11.32 10.72
CA GLN A 53 14.02 -11.09 9.36
C GLN A 53 13.93 -9.62 8.92
N ASN A 54 12.79 -8.98 9.17
CA ASN A 54 12.57 -7.57 8.82
C ASN A 54 13.47 -6.62 9.63
N LEU A 55 13.69 -6.93 10.91
CA LEU A 55 14.60 -6.16 11.76
C LEU A 55 16.05 -6.33 11.31
N VAL A 56 16.46 -7.55 10.94
CA VAL A 56 17.79 -7.82 10.37
C VAL A 56 18.00 -7.05 9.07
N ALA A 57 17.02 -7.09 8.16
CA ALA A 57 17.07 -6.35 6.90
C ALA A 57 17.18 -4.83 7.15
N ALA A 58 16.36 -4.27 8.06
CA ALA A 58 16.42 -2.87 8.42
C ALA A 58 17.77 -2.47 9.04
N CYS A 59 18.28 -3.25 10.01
CA CYS A 59 19.56 -3.00 10.66
C CYS A 59 20.75 -3.03 9.68
N ARG A 60 20.70 -3.84 8.60
CA ARG A 60 21.74 -3.82 7.55
C ARG A 60 21.84 -2.47 6.83
N THR A 61 20.77 -1.67 6.82
CA THR A 61 20.72 -0.36 6.14
C THR A 61 20.89 0.82 7.10
N LEU A 62 20.66 0.63 8.39
CA LEU A 62 20.72 1.68 9.41
C LEU A 62 22.12 1.77 10.05
N PRO A 63 22.58 2.96 10.48
CA PRO A 63 23.73 3.08 11.36
C PRO A 63 23.50 2.30 12.67
N GLU A 64 24.53 1.60 13.17
CA GLU A 64 24.44 0.77 14.39
C GLU A 64 23.88 1.53 15.61
N SER A 65 24.20 2.81 15.72
CA SER A 65 23.69 3.68 16.80
C SER A 65 22.16 3.84 16.79
N GLY A 66 21.51 3.60 15.66
CA GLY A 66 20.05 3.66 15.50
C GLY A 66 19.33 2.35 15.76
N TRP A 67 20.03 1.22 15.86
CA TRP A 67 19.41 -0.12 15.90
C TRP A 67 18.53 -0.31 17.13
N SER A 68 19.03 0.04 18.32
CA SER A 68 18.27 -0.13 19.56
C SER A 68 16.97 0.68 19.56
N ALA A 69 16.99 1.90 19.02
CA ALA A 69 15.81 2.76 18.94
C ALA A 69 14.79 2.21 17.93
N HIS A 70 15.26 1.75 16.76
CA HIS A 70 14.41 1.15 15.73
C HIS A 70 13.72 -0.13 16.23
N ILE A 71 14.50 -1.04 16.83
CA ILE A 71 13.99 -2.31 17.36
C ILE A 71 13.02 -2.07 18.53
N GLY A 72 13.35 -1.16 19.45
CA GLY A 72 12.45 -0.81 20.56
C GLY A 72 11.12 -0.22 20.07
N THR A 73 11.17 0.67 19.08
CA THR A 73 9.96 1.23 18.45
C THR A 73 9.14 0.16 17.75
N HIS A 74 9.78 -0.80 17.06
CA HIS A 74 9.09 -1.91 16.40
C HIS A 74 8.28 -2.74 17.40
N PHE A 75 8.88 -3.16 18.51
CA PHE A 75 8.16 -3.99 19.50
C PHE A 75 7.13 -3.21 20.30
N ALA A 76 7.38 -1.94 20.64
CA ALA A 76 6.38 -1.09 21.29
C ALA A 76 5.11 -0.99 20.43
N ARG A 77 5.27 -0.68 19.14
CA ARG A 77 4.15 -0.65 18.17
C ARG A 77 3.48 -2.02 18.05
N HIS A 78 4.23 -3.10 18.06
CA HIS A 78 3.67 -4.45 17.95
C HIS A 78 2.76 -4.77 19.14
N LEU A 79 3.16 -4.42 20.37
CA LEU A 79 2.35 -4.64 21.57
C LEU A 79 1.16 -3.69 21.66
N GLU A 80 1.32 -2.44 21.23
CA GLU A 80 0.19 -1.51 21.08
C GLU A 80 -0.85 -2.06 20.11
N GLY A 81 -0.43 -2.59 18.95
CA GLY A 81 -1.33 -3.24 18.00
C GLY A 81 -2.06 -4.46 18.58
N ARG A 82 -1.39 -5.26 19.42
CA ARG A 82 -2.01 -6.43 20.10
C ARG A 82 -3.03 -6.07 21.17
N SER A 83 -2.90 -4.89 21.76
CA SER A 83 -3.79 -4.42 22.82
C SER A 83 -4.86 -3.46 22.30
N ALA A 84 -4.89 -3.24 20.97
CA ALA A 84 -5.90 -2.41 20.35
C ALA A 84 -7.28 -3.06 20.54
N PRO A 85 -8.30 -2.29 20.97
CA PRO A 85 -9.66 -2.80 21.04
C PRO A 85 -10.15 -3.20 19.65
N ASP A 86 -11.07 -4.16 19.63
CA ASP A 86 -11.77 -4.56 18.41
C ASP A 86 -12.57 -3.36 17.86
N ALA A 87 -12.74 -3.31 16.54
CA ALA A 87 -13.41 -2.18 15.88
C ALA A 87 -14.87 -2.00 16.37
N GLU A 88 -15.55 -3.10 16.73
CA GLU A 88 -16.90 -3.10 17.30
C GLU A 88 -16.97 -2.36 18.64
N GLU A 89 -15.90 -2.41 19.43
CA GLU A 89 -15.82 -1.84 20.78
C GLU A 89 -15.46 -0.36 20.79
N LEU A 90 -14.95 0.16 19.67
CA LEU A 90 -14.56 1.56 19.55
C LEU A 90 -15.76 2.51 19.59
N SER A 91 -15.55 3.65 20.24
CA SER A 91 -16.46 4.78 20.06
C SER A 91 -16.38 5.28 18.61
N GLU A 92 -17.46 5.89 18.11
CA GLU A 92 -17.44 6.45 16.75
C GLU A 92 -16.34 7.50 16.55
N PRO A 93 -16.10 8.46 17.49
CA PRO A 93 -14.97 9.38 17.37
C PRO A 93 -13.61 8.69 17.26
N ASP A 94 -13.35 7.63 18.03
CA ASP A 94 -12.08 6.92 17.99
C ASP A 94 -11.89 6.21 16.65
N LEU A 95 -12.92 5.48 16.19
CA LEU A 95 -12.90 4.80 14.90
C LEU A 95 -12.67 5.79 13.74
N LEU A 96 -13.25 6.99 13.80
CA LEU A 96 -13.05 8.03 12.77
C LEU A 96 -11.60 8.52 12.67
N THR A 97 -10.80 8.39 13.74
CA THR A 97 -9.38 8.76 13.71
C THR A 97 -8.48 7.65 13.18
N GLU A 98 -8.88 6.39 13.35
CA GLU A 98 -8.10 5.21 12.94
C GLU A 98 -8.47 4.72 11.53
N VAL A 99 -9.70 4.98 11.10
CA VAL A 99 -10.23 4.48 9.82
C VAL A 99 -9.50 5.11 8.63
N ARG A 100 -9.23 4.30 7.62
CA ARG A 100 -8.71 4.68 6.31
C ARG A 100 -9.47 3.97 5.21
N THR A 101 -9.55 4.62 4.05
CA THR A 101 -9.97 3.97 2.81
C THR A 101 -8.82 3.17 2.24
N ARG A 102 -9.13 2.05 1.59
CA ARG A 102 -8.13 1.21 0.92
C ARG A 102 -8.63 0.72 -0.43
N LEU A 103 -7.82 0.97 -1.46
CA LEU A 103 -8.03 0.47 -2.82
C LEU A 103 -7.49 -0.96 -2.93
N GLN A 104 -8.29 -1.88 -3.48
CA GLN A 104 -7.91 -3.28 -3.66
C GLN A 104 -8.52 -3.88 -4.94
N PRO A 105 -7.91 -4.97 -5.48
CA PRO A 105 -8.55 -5.77 -6.52
C PRO A 105 -9.89 -6.35 -6.04
N VAL A 106 -10.88 -6.41 -6.93
CA VAL A 106 -12.19 -7.03 -6.67
C VAL A 106 -12.04 -8.48 -6.18
N GLU A 107 -11.04 -9.20 -6.69
CA GLU A 107 -10.80 -10.62 -6.39
C GLU A 107 -10.33 -10.87 -4.94
N VAL A 108 -9.72 -9.88 -4.28
CA VAL A 108 -9.25 -10.02 -2.89
C VAL A 108 -10.42 -10.03 -1.89
N GLY A 109 -11.60 -9.53 -2.30
CA GLY A 109 -12.84 -9.64 -1.53
C GLY A 109 -13.48 -11.03 -1.50
N ALA A 110 -12.80 -12.06 -2.02
CA ALA A 110 -13.33 -13.43 -2.10
C ALA A 110 -13.01 -14.31 -0.87
N ASP A 111 -12.31 -13.81 0.15
CA ASP A 111 -12.18 -14.54 1.42
C ASP A 111 -13.56 -14.60 2.12
N PRO A 112 -14.16 -15.79 2.29
CA PRO A 112 -15.48 -15.92 2.91
C PRO A 112 -15.53 -15.42 4.36
N GLN A 113 -14.38 -15.26 5.03
CA GLN A 113 -14.28 -14.75 6.40
C GLN A 113 -14.22 -13.21 6.46
N LEU A 114 -13.99 -12.53 5.34
CA LEU A 114 -13.89 -11.07 5.23
C LEU A 114 -15.03 -10.50 4.38
N SER A 115 -16.27 -10.65 4.87
CA SER A 115 -17.43 -10.08 4.19
C SER A 115 -17.32 -8.54 4.14
N MET A 116 -17.31 -7.98 2.93
CA MET A 116 -17.18 -6.54 2.66
C MET A 116 -18.27 -6.07 1.69
N THR A 117 -19.54 -6.42 1.95
CA THR A 117 -20.66 -6.06 1.07
C THR A 117 -20.85 -4.54 0.93
N TYR A 118 -20.35 -3.77 1.90
CA TYR A 118 -20.35 -2.31 1.87
C TYR A 118 -19.32 -1.69 0.91
N ALA A 119 -18.36 -2.47 0.39
CA ALA A 119 -17.29 -1.96 -0.46
C ALA A 119 -17.85 -1.27 -1.71
N ARG A 120 -17.23 -0.15 -2.11
CA ARG A 120 -17.68 0.67 -3.24
C ARG A 120 -16.81 0.38 -4.46
N ARG A 121 -17.44 0.24 -5.62
CA ARG A 121 -16.71 0.07 -6.90
C ARG A 121 -15.94 1.36 -7.22
N PHE A 122 -14.69 1.22 -7.64
CA PHE A 122 -13.86 2.34 -8.14
C PHE A 122 -13.64 2.24 -9.65
N SER A 123 -13.28 1.04 -10.12
CA SER A 123 -13.19 0.67 -11.53
C SER A 123 -13.80 -0.73 -11.71
N ASP A 124 -13.67 -1.31 -12.91
CA ASP A 124 -14.17 -2.67 -13.15
C ASP A 124 -13.41 -3.74 -12.36
N ASP A 125 -12.12 -3.51 -12.10
CA ASP A 125 -11.21 -4.41 -11.41
C ASP A 125 -10.85 -3.98 -9.99
N LEU A 126 -11.24 -2.77 -9.57
CA LEU A 126 -10.92 -2.22 -8.24
C LEU A 126 -12.14 -1.82 -7.41
N VAL A 127 -12.03 -2.07 -6.12
CA VAL A 127 -12.97 -1.63 -5.08
C VAL A 127 -12.25 -0.81 -4.02
N THR A 128 -13.02 0.04 -3.34
CA THR A 128 -12.59 0.73 -2.12
C THR A 128 -13.37 0.20 -0.92
N HIS A 129 -12.64 -0.17 0.12
CA HIS A 129 -13.18 -0.62 1.39
C HIS A 129 -12.55 0.15 2.56
N LEU A 130 -13.00 -0.13 3.78
CA LEU A 130 -12.52 0.51 4.99
C LEU A 130 -11.57 -0.41 5.75
N CYS A 131 -10.58 0.18 6.40
CA CYS A 131 -9.62 -0.50 7.23
C CYS A 131 -9.23 0.38 8.41
N ARG A 132 -8.66 -0.21 9.47
CA ARG A 132 -7.98 0.51 10.54
C ARG A 132 -6.48 0.41 10.31
N ASP A 133 -5.80 1.53 10.49
CA ASP A 133 -4.33 1.57 10.53
C ASP A 133 -3.89 1.45 11.98
N LEU A 134 -3.44 0.27 12.35
CA LEU A 134 -2.88 -0.01 13.66
C LEU A 134 -1.36 0.16 13.60
N PRO A 135 -0.67 0.39 14.74
CA PRO A 135 0.75 0.73 14.74
C PRO A 135 1.68 -0.27 14.00
N THR A 136 1.26 -1.53 13.85
CA THR A 136 2.01 -2.57 13.12
C THR A 136 1.24 -3.31 12.05
N THR A 137 -0.07 -3.12 11.96
CA THR A 137 -0.92 -3.91 11.07
C THR A 137 -2.03 -3.06 10.49
N VAL A 138 -2.54 -3.47 9.33
CA VAL A 138 -3.76 -2.89 8.77
C VAL A 138 -4.85 -3.93 8.93
N GLU A 139 -5.85 -3.59 9.73
CA GLU A 139 -7.02 -4.42 9.98
C GLU A 139 -8.08 -4.09 8.93
N THR A 140 -8.56 -5.09 8.20
CA THR A 140 -9.68 -4.91 7.27
C THR A 140 -10.98 -4.90 8.05
N LEU A 141 -11.79 -3.85 7.89
CA LEU A 141 -13.10 -3.77 8.55
C LEU A 141 -14.11 -4.62 7.77
N THR A 142 -14.79 -5.51 8.46
CA THR A 142 -15.81 -6.39 7.86
C THR A 142 -17.21 -5.80 8.03
N ASP A 143 -18.21 -6.42 7.39
CA ASP A 143 -19.62 -6.06 7.59
C ASP A 143 -20.05 -6.13 9.07
N SER A 144 -19.53 -7.10 9.84
CA SER A 144 -19.85 -7.20 11.28
C SER A 144 -19.23 -6.06 12.07
N SER A 145 -17.99 -5.68 11.76
CA SER A 145 -17.27 -4.59 12.42
C SER A 145 -17.92 -3.23 12.24
N LEU A 146 -18.69 -3.05 11.16
CA LEU A 146 -19.34 -1.80 10.81
C LEU A 146 -20.85 -1.81 11.03
N GLN A 147 -21.40 -2.85 11.67
CA GLN A 147 -22.83 -2.99 11.88
C GLN A 147 -23.39 -1.79 12.66
N GLY A 148 -24.37 -1.09 12.05
CA GLY A 148 -25.03 0.07 12.65
C GLY A 148 -24.23 1.37 12.64
N ARG A 149 -23.07 1.42 11.98
CA ARG A 149 -22.25 2.63 11.81
C ARG A 149 -22.68 3.43 10.57
N ASP A 150 -22.42 4.73 10.57
CA ASP A 150 -22.59 5.58 9.40
C ASP A 150 -21.43 5.38 8.41
N LEU A 151 -21.70 4.59 7.36
CA LEU A 151 -20.70 4.27 6.34
C LEU A 151 -20.23 5.50 5.56
N ASP A 152 -21.10 6.46 5.25
CA ASP A 152 -20.70 7.65 4.49
C ASP A 152 -19.75 8.52 5.29
N LEU A 153 -20.02 8.69 6.59
CA LEU A 153 -19.12 9.39 7.50
C LEU A 153 -17.76 8.69 7.61
N LEU A 154 -17.76 7.37 7.72
CA LEU A 154 -16.53 6.57 7.79
C LEU A 154 -15.70 6.64 6.50
N TYR A 155 -16.34 6.60 5.32
CA TYR A 155 -15.63 6.81 4.05
C TYR A 155 -15.06 8.22 3.94
N GLN A 156 -15.79 9.24 4.40
CA GLN A 156 -15.30 10.62 4.39
C GLN A 156 -14.08 10.80 5.32
N ALA A 157 -14.15 10.28 6.55
CA ALA A 157 -13.04 10.32 7.49
C ALA A 157 -11.86 9.47 7.00
N GLY A 158 -12.15 8.27 6.50
CA GLY A 158 -11.15 7.34 5.97
C GLY A 158 -10.37 7.92 4.80
N GLN A 159 -11.05 8.59 3.86
CA GLN A 159 -10.38 9.26 2.75
C GLN A 159 -9.55 10.44 3.24
N ARG A 160 -10.05 11.22 4.21
CA ARG A 160 -9.31 12.36 4.78
C ARG A 160 -8.01 11.91 5.44
N ASN A 161 -8.06 10.84 6.23
CA ASN A 161 -6.90 10.27 6.90
C ASN A 161 -5.91 9.70 5.86
N THR A 162 -6.42 8.96 4.87
CA THR A 162 -5.63 8.44 3.74
C THR A 162 -4.91 9.55 2.97
N ASP A 163 -5.60 10.65 2.67
CA ASP A 163 -5.00 11.77 1.94
C ASP A 163 -3.94 12.50 2.76
N ALA A 164 -4.03 12.46 4.09
CA ALA A 164 -3.07 13.08 5.01
C ALA A 164 -1.76 12.29 5.14
N GLU A 165 -1.74 11.02 4.72
CA GLU A 165 -0.53 10.20 4.75
C GLU A 165 0.62 10.86 3.99
N PRO A 166 1.84 10.95 4.57
CA PRO A 166 2.97 11.59 3.93
C PRO A 166 3.49 10.77 2.75
N TYR A 167 4.01 11.47 1.73
CA TYR A 167 4.67 10.87 0.58
C TYR A 167 5.79 11.78 0.08
N ALA A 168 6.74 11.18 -0.61
CA ALA A 168 7.70 11.87 -1.46
C ALA A 168 7.24 11.80 -2.91
N THR A 169 7.76 12.71 -3.74
CA THR A 169 7.49 12.72 -5.18
C THR A 169 8.78 12.42 -5.94
N GLN A 170 8.64 11.63 -7.00
CA GLN A 170 9.71 11.35 -7.95
C GLN A 170 9.21 11.72 -9.35
N GLN A 171 10.03 12.42 -10.11
CA GLN A 171 9.72 12.83 -11.47
C GLN A 171 10.42 11.88 -12.45
N ILE A 172 9.65 11.31 -13.37
CA ILE A 172 10.15 10.52 -14.48
C ILE A 172 9.99 11.37 -15.75
N PRO A 173 11.07 11.96 -16.28
CA PRO A 173 10.99 12.84 -17.44
C PRO A 173 10.49 12.11 -18.69
N ILE A 174 9.63 12.77 -19.46
CA ILE A 174 9.17 12.30 -20.77
C ILE A 174 9.35 13.42 -21.79
N ASP A 175 9.93 13.11 -22.94
CA ASP A 175 10.27 14.12 -23.93
C ASP A 175 9.03 14.74 -24.59
N GLY A 176 8.86 16.05 -24.40
CA GLY A 176 7.84 16.85 -25.08
C GLY A 176 6.43 16.79 -24.46
N THR A 177 6.30 16.28 -23.23
CA THR A 177 5.08 16.33 -22.42
C THR A 177 5.50 16.42 -20.94
N PRO A 178 4.64 16.80 -19.99
CA PRO A 178 4.98 16.69 -18.56
C PRO A 178 5.46 15.29 -18.20
N GLY A 179 6.36 15.19 -17.20
CA GLY A 179 6.81 13.90 -16.71
C GLY A 179 5.69 13.06 -16.07
N ILE A 180 5.99 11.81 -15.75
CA ILE A 180 5.18 11.04 -14.82
C ILE A 180 5.60 11.46 -13.41
N THR A 181 4.62 11.85 -12.59
CA THR A 181 4.83 12.10 -11.17
C THR A 181 4.48 10.84 -10.39
N ALA A 182 5.48 10.24 -9.73
CA ALA A 182 5.32 9.09 -8.86
C ALA A 182 5.28 9.55 -7.39
N LEU A 183 4.17 9.29 -6.71
CA LEU A 183 4.01 9.46 -5.27
C LEU A 183 4.44 8.16 -4.61
N VAL A 184 5.44 8.24 -3.74
CA VAL A 184 6.05 7.09 -3.06
C VAL A 184 6.07 7.33 -1.56
N GLY A 185 5.74 6.32 -0.76
CA GLY A 185 5.82 6.43 0.69
C GLY A 185 5.74 5.10 1.41
N ASP A 186 6.17 5.11 2.66
CA ASP A 186 6.16 3.92 3.53
C ASP A 186 4.74 3.53 3.96
N SER A 187 3.79 4.44 3.81
CA SER A 187 2.37 4.21 4.10
C SER A 187 1.75 3.18 3.15
N PHE A 188 0.87 2.34 3.68
CA PHE A 188 0.11 1.36 2.89
C PHE A 188 -1.05 1.97 2.09
N PHE A 189 -1.19 3.29 2.10
CA PHE A 189 -2.36 3.98 1.54
C PHE A 189 -2.02 4.96 0.42
N ILE A 190 -0.77 4.95 -0.08
CA ILE A 190 -0.33 5.87 -1.13
C ILE A 190 -1.12 5.66 -2.42
N ALA A 191 -1.29 4.41 -2.85
CA ALA A 191 -2.10 4.08 -4.03
C ALA A 191 -3.55 4.57 -3.90
N THR A 192 -4.14 4.44 -2.70
CA THR A 192 -5.52 4.81 -2.43
C THR A 192 -5.79 6.31 -2.56
N LYS A 193 -4.76 7.16 -2.55
CA LYS A 193 -4.93 8.59 -2.83
C LYS A 193 -5.51 8.86 -4.23
N ALA A 194 -5.48 7.88 -5.14
CA ALA A 194 -6.16 7.94 -6.44
C ALA A 194 -7.69 8.19 -6.31
N LEU A 195 -8.31 7.82 -5.19
CA LEU A 195 -9.72 8.11 -4.91
C LEU A 195 -10.02 9.62 -4.82
N ASN A 196 -9.02 10.45 -4.53
CA ASN A 196 -9.13 11.89 -4.51
C ASN A 196 -8.24 12.54 -5.58
N MET A 197 -8.47 12.18 -6.84
CA MET A 197 -7.69 12.69 -7.98
C MET A 197 -7.70 14.23 -8.06
N ARG A 198 -8.79 14.89 -7.67
CA ARG A 198 -8.87 16.36 -7.62
C ARG A 198 -7.82 16.97 -6.69
N ARG A 199 -7.58 16.35 -5.53
CA ARG A 199 -6.53 16.77 -4.61
C ARG A 199 -5.15 16.54 -5.21
N ILE A 200 -4.92 15.38 -5.85
CA ILE A 200 -3.64 15.09 -6.53
C ILE A 200 -3.35 16.10 -7.64
N ILE A 201 -4.36 16.47 -8.44
CA ILE A 201 -4.22 17.51 -9.45
C ILE A 201 -3.81 18.82 -8.78
N ALA A 202 -4.53 19.25 -7.75
CA ALA A 202 -4.28 20.52 -7.07
C ALA A 202 -2.89 20.61 -6.40
N THR A 203 -2.36 19.49 -5.88
CA THR A 203 -1.08 19.49 -5.15
C THR A 203 0.12 19.16 -6.04
N GLU A 204 -0.03 18.26 -7.01
CA GLU A 204 1.11 17.72 -7.78
C GLU A 204 1.15 18.16 -9.24
N LEU A 205 0.00 18.34 -9.89
CA LEU A 205 -0.07 18.58 -11.33
C LEU A 205 -0.39 20.03 -11.68
N GLY A 206 -0.99 20.78 -10.75
CA GLY A 206 -1.55 22.12 -10.98
C GLY A 206 -2.87 22.03 -11.74
N GLU A 207 -2.81 21.79 -13.05
CA GLU A 207 -3.97 21.74 -13.95
C GLU A 207 -3.96 20.45 -14.78
N ALA A 208 -5.15 19.90 -15.02
CA ALA A 208 -5.35 18.69 -15.82
C ALA A 208 -6.68 18.77 -16.60
N GLU A 209 -6.81 19.79 -17.44
CA GLU A 209 -8.06 20.11 -18.16
C GLU A 209 -8.57 18.97 -19.05
N HIS A 210 -7.68 18.11 -19.53
CA HIS A 210 -8.00 16.97 -20.40
C HIS A 210 -7.87 15.62 -19.69
N GLY A 211 -7.86 15.62 -18.35
CA GLY A 211 -7.81 14.42 -17.53
C GLY A 211 -6.40 13.96 -17.17
N VAL A 212 -6.35 12.88 -16.39
CA VAL A 212 -5.12 12.34 -15.80
C VAL A 212 -5.03 10.86 -16.09
N VAL A 213 -3.90 10.42 -16.64
CA VAL A 213 -3.54 9.01 -16.70
C VAL A 213 -2.88 8.63 -15.38
N PHE A 214 -3.26 7.51 -14.78
CA PHE A 214 -2.70 7.05 -13.51
C PHE A 214 -2.55 5.54 -13.43
N SER A 215 -1.65 5.07 -12.57
CA SER A 215 -1.47 3.64 -12.25
C SER A 215 -1.22 3.43 -10.76
N VAL A 216 -1.69 2.29 -10.25
CA VAL A 216 -1.61 1.87 -8.85
C VAL A 216 -1.07 0.45 -8.74
N PRO A 217 0.22 0.22 -9.03
CA PRO A 217 0.79 -1.13 -9.09
C PRO A 217 0.73 -1.85 -7.73
N HIS A 218 1.03 -1.14 -6.65
CA HIS A 218 0.98 -1.66 -5.28
C HIS A 218 0.73 -0.51 -4.30
N ARG A 219 0.45 -0.87 -3.05
CA ARG A 219 -0.05 0.04 -2.00
C ARG A 219 0.83 1.27 -1.66
N HIS A 220 2.11 1.23 -2.02
CA HIS A 220 3.10 2.28 -1.72
C HIS A 220 3.36 3.24 -2.89
N LEU A 221 2.70 3.06 -4.04
CA LEU A 221 2.98 3.79 -5.27
C LEU A 221 1.70 4.22 -5.99
N LEU A 222 1.60 5.52 -6.28
CA LEU A 222 0.65 6.11 -7.22
C LEU A 222 1.44 6.87 -8.27
N MET A 223 1.28 6.52 -9.54
CA MET A 223 1.84 7.28 -10.66
C MET A 223 0.74 8.07 -11.35
N VAL A 224 1.00 9.34 -11.68
CA VAL A 224 0.06 10.21 -12.38
C VAL A 224 0.75 11.00 -13.49
N HIS A 225 0.00 11.28 -14.56
CA HIS A 225 0.43 12.09 -15.69
C HIS A 225 -0.76 12.88 -16.26
N PRO A 226 -0.69 14.23 -16.35
CA PRO A 226 -1.76 15.02 -16.97
C PRO A 226 -1.72 14.86 -18.49
N VAL A 227 -2.89 14.66 -19.11
CA VAL A 227 -2.99 14.64 -20.58
C VAL A 227 -2.94 16.07 -21.08
N THR A 228 -1.93 16.41 -21.88
CA THR A 228 -1.72 17.80 -22.35
C THR A 228 -1.53 17.92 -23.86
N ASN A 229 -1.18 16.83 -24.55
CA ASN A 229 -1.01 16.78 -26.00
C ASN A 229 -0.86 15.31 -26.46
N LEU A 230 -0.72 15.08 -27.78
CA LEU A 230 -0.54 13.73 -28.35
C LEU A 230 0.70 12.98 -27.81
N LYS A 231 1.75 13.67 -27.37
CA LYS A 231 2.94 13.03 -26.78
C LYS A 231 2.68 12.46 -25.38
N SER A 232 1.54 12.77 -24.74
CA SER A 232 1.11 12.04 -23.53
C SER A 232 1.01 10.53 -23.76
N THR A 233 0.81 10.06 -25.00
CA THR A 233 0.89 8.63 -25.34
C THR A 233 2.25 7.99 -25.04
N LEU A 234 3.35 8.77 -25.11
CA LEU A 234 4.69 8.29 -24.70
C LEU A 234 4.74 8.06 -23.20
N ALA A 235 4.19 9.00 -22.41
CA ALA A 235 4.11 8.86 -20.96
C ALA A 235 3.24 7.66 -20.56
N VAL A 236 2.12 7.41 -21.26
CA VAL A 236 1.29 6.21 -21.02
C VAL A 236 2.11 4.94 -21.28
N LYS A 237 2.84 4.86 -22.38
CA LYS A 237 3.68 3.70 -22.69
C LYS A 237 4.74 3.43 -21.62
N GLU A 238 5.44 4.48 -21.18
CA GLU A 238 6.43 4.35 -20.10
C GLU A 238 5.77 3.94 -18.78
N MET A 239 4.63 4.56 -18.42
CA MET A 239 3.88 4.22 -17.21
C MET A 239 3.44 2.76 -17.17
N VAL A 240 2.99 2.21 -18.32
CA VAL A 240 2.67 0.77 -18.43
C VAL A 240 3.88 -0.09 -18.15
N GLY A 241 5.03 0.23 -18.74
CA GLY A 241 6.29 -0.50 -18.49
C GLY A 241 6.70 -0.48 -17.02
N TYR A 242 6.66 0.70 -16.39
CA TYR A 242 6.94 0.84 -14.95
C TYR A 242 5.95 0.06 -14.09
N THR A 243 4.66 0.15 -14.38
CA THR A 243 3.60 -0.53 -13.61
C THR A 243 3.82 -2.03 -13.61
N LEU A 244 4.12 -2.63 -14.76
CA LEU A 244 4.40 -4.05 -14.88
C LEU A 244 5.65 -4.47 -14.09
N GLY A 245 6.73 -3.68 -14.16
CA GLY A 245 7.93 -3.93 -13.38
C GLY A 245 7.67 -3.91 -11.86
N GLN A 246 6.87 -2.95 -11.40
CA GLN A 246 6.53 -2.80 -9.97
C GLN A 246 5.59 -3.91 -9.46
N VAL A 247 4.67 -4.39 -10.29
CA VAL A 247 3.77 -5.50 -9.93
C VAL A 247 4.54 -6.80 -9.69
N ALA A 248 5.56 -7.09 -10.50
CA ALA A 248 6.34 -8.31 -10.38
C ALA A 248 7.11 -8.43 -9.05
N GLU A 249 7.43 -7.30 -8.42
CA GLU A 249 8.28 -7.23 -7.22
C GLU A 249 7.50 -6.79 -5.97
N ALA A 250 6.19 -6.58 -6.05
CA ALA A 250 5.38 -5.98 -5.00
C ALA A 250 5.29 -6.88 -3.74
N PRO A 251 5.98 -6.52 -2.62
CA PRO A 251 5.88 -7.29 -1.39
C PRO A 251 4.46 -7.16 -0.84
N GLY A 252 3.79 -8.25 -0.46
CA GLY A 252 2.42 -8.20 0.08
C GLY A 252 1.31 -8.00 -0.96
N GLY A 253 1.59 -8.29 -2.23
CA GLY A 253 0.60 -8.31 -3.32
C GLY A 253 0.52 -7.00 -4.11
N ASN A 254 0.01 -7.12 -5.34
CA ASN A 254 -0.27 -6.00 -6.24
C ASN A 254 -1.71 -5.47 -6.05
N ILE A 255 -1.94 -4.23 -6.48
CA ILE A 255 -3.29 -3.64 -6.55
C ILE A 255 -3.86 -3.77 -7.95
N SER A 256 -3.14 -3.32 -8.98
CA SER A 256 -3.55 -3.59 -10.36
C SER A 256 -2.36 -3.48 -11.31
N PRO A 257 -2.25 -4.36 -12.32
CA PRO A 257 -1.29 -4.21 -13.41
C PRO A 257 -1.75 -3.18 -14.45
N HIS A 258 -2.96 -2.63 -14.32
CA HIS A 258 -3.56 -1.76 -15.31
C HIS A 258 -3.23 -0.28 -15.11
N THR A 259 -3.35 0.46 -16.21
CA THR A 259 -3.30 1.92 -16.23
C THR A 259 -4.70 2.43 -16.53
N TYR A 260 -5.04 3.57 -15.93
CA TYR A 260 -6.36 4.16 -15.93
C TYR A 260 -6.31 5.59 -16.42
N PHE A 261 -7.46 6.09 -16.84
CA PHE A 261 -7.69 7.48 -17.18
C PHE A 261 -8.83 8.02 -16.32
N TRP A 262 -8.56 9.14 -15.63
CA TRP A 262 -9.53 9.87 -14.86
C TRP A 262 -9.94 11.15 -15.58
N TYR A 263 -11.25 11.40 -15.67
CA TYR A 263 -11.79 12.67 -16.14
C TYR A 263 -13.15 12.94 -15.50
N GLY A 264 -13.31 14.08 -14.82
CA GLY A 264 -14.60 14.52 -14.29
C GLY A 264 -15.25 13.54 -13.32
N ASP A 265 -14.48 12.99 -12.38
CA ASP A 265 -14.91 11.95 -11.41
C ASP A 265 -15.31 10.61 -12.03
N GLN A 266 -14.95 10.36 -13.29
CA GLN A 266 -15.10 9.07 -13.96
C GLN A 266 -13.71 8.45 -14.17
N VAL A 267 -13.63 7.12 -14.05
CA VAL A 267 -12.41 6.33 -14.24
C VAL A 267 -12.66 5.32 -15.35
N GLN A 268 -11.74 5.27 -16.31
CA GLN A 268 -11.70 4.28 -17.38
C GLN A 268 -10.39 3.50 -17.28
N GLN A 269 -10.44 2.17 -17.30
CA GLN A 269 -9.24 1.36 -17.54
C GLN A 269 -8.83 1.52 -19.02
N ILE A 270 -7.57 1.87 -19.27
CA ILE A 270 -7.05 2.12 -20.63
C ILE A 270 -6.01 1.09 -21.05
N THR A 271 -5.89 -0.01 -20.32
CA THR A 271 -5.04 -1.13 -20.71
C THR A 271 -5.71 -2.46 -20.53
N ARG A 272 -5.33 -3.44 -21.33
CA ARG A 272 -5.80 -4.82 -21.21
C ARG A 272 -4.61 -5.77 -21.40
N ILE A 273 -4.60 -6.86 -20.64
CA ILE A 273 -3.64 -7.94 -20.87
C ILE A 273 -4.08 -8.71 -22.12
N ASP A 274 -3.17 -8.82 -23.08
CA ASP A 274 -3.33 -9.72 -24.22
C ASP A 274 -3.03 -11.17 -23.76
N PRO A 275 -4.04 -12.05 -23.76
CA PRO A 275 -3.87 -13.42 -23.28
C PRO A 275 -2.99 -14.27 -24.21
N ASP A 276 -2.86 -13.90 -25.48
CA ASP A 276 -2.12 -14.67 -26.48
C ASP A 276 -0.63 -14.27 -26.49
N GLU A 277 -0.34 -12.98 -26.31
CA GLU A 277 1.02 -12.44 -26.34
C GLU A 277 1.65 -12.23 -24.96
N ASN A 278 0.86 -12.39 -23.88
CA ASN A 278 1.24 -12.00 -22.52
C ASN A 278 1.81 -10.56 -22.47
N SER A 279 1.23 -9.68 -23.29
CA SER A 279 1.65 -8.29 -23.46
C SER A 279 0.54 -7.36 -22.97
N MET A 280 0.88 -6.12 -22.63
CA MET A 280 -0.12 -5.12 -22.24
C MET A 280 -0.47 -4.25 -23.46
N VAL A 281 -1.75 -4.21 -23.81
CA VAL A 281 -2.29 -3.38 -24.89
C VAL A 281 -2.85 -2.10 -24.30
N ILE A 282 -2.54 -0.95 -24.90
CA ILE A 282 -3.12 0.34 -24.54
C ILE A 282 -4.36 0.59 -25.41
N GLU A 283 -5.50 0.80 -24.77
CA GLU A 283 -6.78 1.08 -25.41
C GLU A 283 -6.98 2.59 -25.55
N SER A 284 -6.90 3.09 -26.79
CA SER A 284 -7.08 4.51 -27.13
C SER A 284 -8.53 4.86 -27.52
N GLN A 285 -9.51 4.11 -27.01
CA GLN A 285 -10.94 4.37 -27.21
C GLN A 285 -11.57 4.96 -25.93
N GLY A 286 -12.83 5.38 -26.02
CA GLY A 286 -13.57 5.95 -24.89
C GLY A 286 -13.05 7.34 -24.48
N MET A 287 -13.20 7.67 -23.20
CA MET A 287 -12.86 8.97 -22.64
C MET A 287 -11.40 9.36 -22.91
N PHE A 288 -10.46 8.40 -22.84
CA PHE A 288 -9.05 8.67 -23.13
C PHE A 288 -8.81 8.97 -24.61
N GLY A 289 -9.45 8.21 -25.51
CA GLY A 289 -9.41 8.49 -26.94
C GLY A 289 -9.97 9.86 -27.30
N ASP A 290 -11.12 10.20 -26.70
CA ASP A 290 -11.78 11.50 -26.88
C ASP A 290 -10.87 12.65 -26.41
N ALA A 291 -10.16 12.48 -25.29
CA ALA A 291 -9.20 13.47 -24.80
C ALA A 291 -8.02 13.66 -25.77
N LEU A 292 -7.48 12.58 -26.34
CA LEU A 292 -6.38 12.67 -27.32
C LEU A 292 -6.83 13.32 -28.64
N ALA A 293 -8.08 13.09 -29.05
CA ALA A 293 -8.64 13.65 -30.28
C ALA A 293 -8.70 15.19 -30.27
N LEU A 294 -8.71 15.83 -29.09
CA LEU A 294 -8.65 17.29 -28.95
C LEU A 294 -7.33 17.90 -29.45
N PHE A 295 -6.29 17.09 -29.63
CA PHE A 295 -4.96 17.52 -30.07
C PHE A 295 -4.59 17.02 -31.47
N SER A 296 -5.54 16.41 -32.18
CA SER A 296 -5.36 15.84 -33.53
C SER A 296 -5.63 16.85 -34.64
#